data_AF-A0A9E6B3E5-F1
#
_entry.id   AF-A0A9E6B3E5-F1
#
_cell.length_a   1.000
_cell.length_b   1.000
_cell.length_c   1.000
_cell.angle_alpha   90.00
_cell.angle_beta   90.00
_cell.angle_gamma   90.00
#
_symmetry.space_group_name_H-M   'P 1'
#
loop_
_entity.id
_entity.type
_entity.pdbx_description
1 polymer ?
#
loop_
_entity_poly.entity_id
_entity_poly.type
_entity_poly.pdbx_seq_one_letter_code
_entity_poly.pdbx_strand_id
1 'polypeptide(L)'
;MSQWVTDFKNHNFHINWNNVINLAKTLESKSDIPRSDLSKVARFIKAVSFINELVISSDPELVPVNVWNVFDQQLATLYNNINTYSTSFNVPHLDGANNIIDVLLNTIQPYVKNGKTSAQAASGAFKAYANLVKKQFDTIHNKENEAVLSIGKDQATSNLILEKIEGFNEKIELLKIKLIDGDEDNTSIENQIDEILGESNHVFSIINNYQKKIFDGVDGEVSIEKKIVASLKNIEENKDAIEILEKSSSESFNNIEEYVTEVYGEKDSEGVRDGGLQGKLNDYKIGLETQQKELTVHQQNIEDFRKIQEDNYEKLKTDIESLLPGAVSAGLASSYKDLKDEFKWPVYLNSAAFMICLVGVGGITFWSYTTGNNTATSFLDRLSEYAFRLPMALAPLWLALYFSKRRSEAKRLQQEYAHKEAILKSYIGFKNEIEKQDKLGAGDSKLMNDLLAAAIKAISINASDTLDKKHGDNTPVGEISEKLLDKILSKIPSK
;
A
#
# COMPACT_ATOMS: atom_id res chain seq x y z
N MET A 1 -29.39 54.81 -25.14
CA MET A 1 -29.20 53.34 -25.18
C MET A 1 -30.38 52.76 -25.92
N SER A 2 -30.20 51.70 -26.70
CA SER A 2 -31.33 51.02 -27.33
C SER A 2 -32.24 50.39 -26.28
N GLN A 3 -33.50 50.18 -26.65
CA GLN A 3 -34.48 49.48 -25.82
C GLN A 3 -33.98 48.07 -25.47
N TRP A 4 -33.43 47.34 -26.43
CA TRP A 4 -32.88 45.99 -26.25
C TRP A 4 -31.74 45.90 -25.22
N VAL A 5 -30.83 46.87 -25.21
CA VAL A 5 -29.75 46.95 -24.19
C VAL A 5 -30.30 47.27 -22.79
N THR A 6 -31.36 48.08 -22.73
CA THR A 6 -32.00 48.45 -21.46
C THR A 6 -32.78 47.27 -20.89
N ASP A 7 -33.54 46.56 -21.73
CA ASP A 7 -34.31 45.39 -21.36
C ASP A 7 -33.39 44.24 -20.92
N PHE A 8 -32.27 44.02 -21.62
CA PHE A 8 -31.26 43.02 -21.24
C PHE A 8 -30.68 43.29 -19.84
N LYS A 9 -30.19 44.51 -19.59
CA LYS A 9 -29.55 44.87 -18.31
C LYS A 9 -30.50 44.77 -17.12
N ASN A 10 -31.78 45.06 -17.33
CA ASN A 10 -32.80 45.03 -16.28
C ASN A 10 -33.48 43.65 -16.14
N HIS A 11 -33.13 42.67 -16.98
CA HIS A 11 -33.75 41.36 -16.97
C HIS A 11 -33.33 40.53 -15.75
N ASN A 12 -34.30 39.84 -15.14
CA ASN A 12 -34.13 39.14 -13.86
C ASN A 12 -33.11 37.99 -13.91
N PHE A 13 -32.88 37.41 -15.10
CA PHE A 13 -31.90 36.34 -15.33
C PHE A 13 -30.50 36.66 -14.81
N HIS A 14 -30.06 37.92 -14.81
CA HIS A 14 -28.74 38.30 -14.30
C HIS A 14 -28.57 37.91 -12.82
N ILE A 15 -29.61 38.13 -12.01
CA ILE A 15 -29.61 37.79 -10.58
C ILE A 15 -29.54 36.27 -10.42
N ASN A 16 -30.44 35.56 -11.09
CA ASN A 16 -30.54 34.11 -11.01
C ASN A 16 -29.28 33.41 -11.54
N TRP A 17 -28.67 33.94 -12.60
CA TRP A 17 -27.43 33.40 -13.17
C TRP A 17 -26.24 33.61 -12.24
N ASN A 18 -26.14 34.79 -11.61
CA ASN A 18 -25.11 35.06 -10.60
C ASN A 18 -25.21 34.10 -9.41
N ASN A 19 -26.41 33.72 -8.99
CA ASN A 19 -26.59 32.70 -7.95
C ASN A 19 -26.01 31.34 -8.36
N VAL A 20 -26.23 30.91 -9.61
CA VAL A 20 -25.64 29.68 -10.16
C VAL A 20 -24.11 29.79 -10.25
N ILE A 21 -23.57 30.93 -10.70
CA ILE A 21 -22.11 31.16 -10.76
C ILE A 21 -21.49 31.04 -9.37
N ASN A 22 -22.10 31.67 -8.36
CA ASN A 22 -21.58 31.63 -7.00
C ASN A 22 -21.57 30.20 -6.45
N LEU A 23 -22.61 29.42 -6.74
CA LEU A 23 -22.69 28.03 -6.33
C LEU A 23 -21.67 27.14 -7.07
N ALA A 24 -21.42 27.41 -8.35
CA ALA A 24 -20.35 26.76 -9.12
C ALA A 24 -18.96 27.08 -8.53
N LYS A 25 -18.70 28.31 -8.08
CA LYS A 25 -17.45 28.69 -7.39
C LYS A 25 -17.28 28.00 -6.03
N THR A 26 -18.39 27.84 -5.30
CA THR A 26 -18.39 27.07 -4.03
C THR A 26 -18.02 25.61 -4.28
N LEU A 27 -18.60 25.00 -5.33
CA LEU A 27 -18.25 23.65 -5.76
C LEU A 27 -16.80 23.55 -6.24
N GLU A 28 -16.30 24.52 -7.01
CA GLU A 28 -14.90 24.60 -7.42
C GLU A 28 -13.95 24.60 -6.20
N SER A 29 -14.43 25.18 -5.09
CA SER A 29 -13.66 25.30 -3.87
C SER A 29 -13.74 24.09 -2.93
N LYS A 30 -14.67 23.16 -3.16
CA LYS A 30 -14.95 22.01 -2.29
C LYS A 30 -13.90 20.91 -2.46
N SER A 31 -13.39 20.36 -1.36
CA SER A 31 -12.29 19.36 -1.33
C SER A 31 -12.76 17.92 -1.11
N ASP A 32 -14.05 17.71 -0.84
CA ASP A 32 -14.68 16.44 -0.47
C ASP A 32 -15.53 15.85 -1.60
N ILE A 33 -15.37 16.33 -2.84
CA ILE A 33 -16.11 15.83 -4.00
C ILE A 33 -15.74 14.35 -4.25
N PRO A 34 -16.72 13.44 -4.34
CA PRO A 34 -16.46 12.04 -4.68
C PRO A 34 -15.70 11.90 -6.00
N ARG A 35 -14.69 11.01 -6.03
CA ARG A 35 -13.84 10.79 -7.23
C ARG A 35 -14.65 10.35 -8.45
N SER A 36 -15.73 9.59 -8.25
CA SER A 36 -16.67 9.16 -9.29
C SER A 36 -17.36 10.34 -9.99
N ASP A 37 -17.56 11.43 -9.27
CA ASP A 37 -18.39 12.56 -9.71
C ASP A 37 -17.54 13.69 -10.28
N LEU A 38 -16.24 13.69 -10.00
CA LEU A 38 -15.31 14.77 -10.32
C LEU A 38 -15.39 15.19 -11.80
N SER A 39 -15.50 14.23 -12.71
CA SER A 39 -15.62 14.51 -14.15
C SER A 39 -16.91 15.28 -14.49
N LYS A 40 -18.03 14.92 -13.87
CA LYS A 40 -19.35 15.56 -14.05
C LYS A 40 -19.40 16.95 -13.41
N VAL A 41 -18.80 17.12 -12.23
CA VAL A 41 -18.69 18.43 -11.55
C VAL A 41 -17.78 19.36 -12.34
N ALA A 42 -16.64 18.85 -12.81
CA ALA A 42 -15.69 19.62 -13.61
C ALA A 42 -16.31 20.07 -14.94
N ARG A 43 -17.09 19.20 -15.58
CA ARG A 43 -17.86 19.54 -16.77
C ARG A 43 -18.90 20.62 -16.50
N PHE A 44 -19.64 20.50 -15.39
CA PHE A 44 -20.61 21.51 -14.97
C PHE A 44 -19.96 22.89 -14.79
N ILE A 45 -18.90 22.98 -13.99
CA ILE A 45 -18.17 24.25 -13.74
C ILE A 45 -17.60 24.83 -15.03
N LYS A 46 -17.01 23.98 -15.88
CA LYS A 46 -16.50 24.36 -17.20
C LYS A 46 -17.60 25.00 -18.05
N ALA A 47 -18.76 24.37 -18.12
CA ALA A 47 -19.86 24.84 -18.93
C ALA A 47 -20.52 26.11 -18.36
N VAL A 48 -20.64 26.25 -17.04
CA VAL A 48 -21.07 27.50 -16.39
C VAL A 48 -20.12 28.65 -16.72
N SER A 49 -18.81 28.43 -16.63
CA SER A 49 -17.81 29.44 -17.00
C SER A 49 -17.90 29.81 -18.48
N PHE A 50 -18.11 28.83 -19.37
CA PHE A 50 -18.29 29.07 -20.79
C PHE A 50 -19.54 29.91 -21.09
N ILE A 51 -20.69 29.53 -20.53
CA ILE A 51 -21.96 30.28 -20.70
C ILE A 51 -21.80 31.70 -20.17
N ASN A 52 -21.14 31.88 -19.01
CA ASN A 52 -20.96 33.21 -18.43
C ASN A 52 -20.19 34.15 -19.38
N GLU A 53 -19.10 33.66 -19.97
CA GLU A 53 -18.34 34.43 -20.96
C GLU A 53 -19.17 34.70 -22.23
N LEU A 54 -20.03 33.76 -22.67
CA LEU A 54 -20.97 34.02 -23.77
C LEU A 54 -21.99 35.12 -23.43
N VAL A 55 -22.54 35.12 -22.22
CA VAL A 55 -23.50 36.13 -21.76
C VAL A 55 -22.86 37.51 -21.69
N ILE A 56 -21.66 37.64 -21.09
CA ILE A 56 -20.92 38.91 -20.97
C ILE A 56 -20.64 39.54 -22.35
N SER A 57 -20.51 38.68 -23.35
CA SER A 57 -19.92 39.05 -24.62
C SER A 57 -20.87 38.98 -25.81
N SER A 58 -22.11 38.57 -25.54
CA SER A 58 -23.25 38.70 -26.44
C SER A 58 -23.55 40.17 -26.72
N ASP A 59 -23.98 40.46 -27.95
CA ASP A 59 -24.54 41.76 -28.30
C ASP A 59 -26.04 41.73 -27.99
N PRO A 60 -26.52 42.48 -26.98
CA PRO A 60 -27.93 42.46 -26.58
C PRO A 60 -28.90 42.89 -27.69
N GLU A 61 -28.42 43.62 -28.71
CA GLU A 61 -29.26 44.03 -29.85
C GLU A 61 -29.48 42.90 -30.86
N LEU A 62 -28.65 41.85 -30.82
CA LEU A 62 -28.74 40.70 -31.73
C LEU A 62 -29.42 39.48 -31.09
N VAL A 63 -29.75 39.55 -29.80
CA VAL A 63 -30.42 38.48 -29.06
C VAL A 63 -31.87 38.87 -28.75
N PRO A 64 -32.88 38.12 -29.25
CA PRO A 64 -34.28 38.40 -28.92
C PRO A 64 -34.55 38.31 -27.41
N VAL A 65 -35.34 39.24 -26.84
CA VAL A 65 -35.69 39.23 -25.40
C VAL A 65 -36.29 37.91 -24.93
N ASN A 66 -37.04 37.21 -25.78
CA ASN A 66 -37.61 35.90 -25.46
C ASN A 66 -36.55 34.83 -25.15
N VAL A 67 -35.34 34.94 -25.70
CA VAL A 67 -34.21 34.05 -25.39
C VAL A 67 -33.84 34.16 -23.91
N TRP A 68 -33.82 35.38 -23.36
CA TRP A 68 -33.51 35.62 -21.94
C TRP A 68 -34.64 35.15 -21.02
N ASN A 69 -35.90 35.23 -21.45
CA ASN A 69 -37.04 34.65 -20.73
C ASN A 69 -36.89 33.12 -20.61
N VAL A 70 -36.61 32.44 -21.74
CA VAL A 70 -36.41 30.99 -21.76
C VAL A 70 -35.19 30.59 -20.94
N PHE A 71 -34.11 31.37 -21.00
CA PHE A 71 -32.93 31.17 -20.17
C PHE A 71 -33.27 31.25 -18.69
N ASP A 72 -33.97 32.31 -18.25
CA ASP A 72 -34.34 32.53 -16.84
C ASP A 72 -35.24 31.43 -16.27
N GLN A 73 -36.20 30.93 -17.06
CA GLN A 73 -37.11 29.84 -16.65
C GLN A 73 -36.38 28.57 -16.21
N GLN A 74 -35.19 28.31 -16.74
CA GLN A 74 -34.39 27.12 -16.42
C GLN A 74 -33.51 27.31 -15.17
N LEU A 75 -33.22 28.55 -14.77
CA LEU A 75 -32.23 28.85 -13.73
C LEU A 75 -32.66 28.42 -12.32
N ALA A 76 -33.95 28.50 -12.01
CA ALA A 76 -34.45 28.07 -10.70
C ALA A 76 -34.24 26.56 -10.47
N THR A 77 -34.57 25.74 -11.48
CA THR A 77 -34.38 24.28 -11.43
C THR A 77 -32.90 23.93 -11.43
N LEU A 78 -32.10 24.64 -12.23
CA LEU A 78 -30.64 24.47 -12.25
C LEU A 78 -30.04 24.71 -10.88
N TYR A 79 -30.39 25.84 -10.26
CA TYR A 79 -29.94 26.23 -8.93
C TYR A 79 -30.30 25.17 -7.88
N ASN A 80 -31.55 24.72 -7.85
CA ASN A 80 -32.02 23.73 -6.88
C ASN A 80 -31.30 22.39 -7.02
N ASN A 81 -31.08 21.93 -8.25
CA ASN A 81 -30.35 20.70 -8.53
C ASN A 81 -28.90 20.80 -8.06
N ILE A 82 -28.20 21.88 -8.41
CA ILE A 82 -26.81 22.01 -8.04
C ILE A 82 -26.62 22.26 -6.53
N ASN A 83 -27.54 22.99 -5.89
CA ASN A 83 -27.53 23.21 -4.46
C ASN A 83 -27.74 21.90 -3.68
N THR A 84 -28.71 21.09 -4.12
CA THR A 84 -28.97 19.77 -3.53
C THR A 84 -27.79 18.84 -3.71
N TYR A 85 -27.15 18.83 -4.88
CA TYR A 85 -25.92 18.07 -5.08
C TYR A 85 -24.80 18.54 -4.16
N SER A 86 -24.60 19.85 -4.03
CA SER A 86 -23.55 20.44 -3.19
C SER A 86 -23.63 19.98 -1.73
N THR A 87 -24.82 19.70 -1.22
CA THR A 87 -25.01 19.23 0.17
C THR A 87 -25.04 17.71 0.30
N SER A 88 -25.63 17.00 -0.66
CA SER A 88 -25.94 15.57 -0.53
C SER A 88 -25.07 14.62 -1.36
N PHE A 89 -24.31 15.15 -2.33
CA PHE A 89 -23.60 14.36 -3.35
C PHE A 89 -24.50 13.38 -4.13
N ASN A 90 -25.80 13.68 -4.22
CA ASN A 90 -26.76 12.86 -4.95
C ASN A 90 -26.61 13.07 -6.47
N VAL A 91 -25.96 12.12 -7.14
CA VAL A 91 -25.57 12.14 -8.56
C VAL A 91 -26.73 12.49 -9.52
N PRO A 92 -27.94 11.93 -9.39
CA PRO A 92 -29.12 12.36 -10.16
C PRO A 92 -29.34 13.87 -10.25
N HIS A 93 -29.09 14.62 -9.17
CA HIS A 93 -29.22 16.09 -9.20
C HIS A 93 -28.11 16.75 -10.01
N LEU A 94 -26.88 16.22 -9.97
CA LEU A 94 -25.78 16.68 -10.81
C LEU A 94 -26.03 16.39 -12.30
N ASP A 95 -26.59 15.22 -12.61
CA ASP A 95 -27.00 14.86 -13.97
C ASP A 95 -28.11 15.80 -14.46
N GLY A 96 -29.12 16.05 -13.62
CA GLY A 96 -30.16 17.04 -13.90
C GLY A 96 -29.61 18.45 -14.15
N ALA A 97 -28.66 18.91 -13.33
CA ALA A 97 -28.01 20.20 -13.53
C ALA A 97 -27.22 20.25 -14.87
N ASN A 98 -26.49 19.19 -15.20
CA ASN A 98 -25.75 19.09 -16.44
C ASN A 98 -26.65 19.10 -17.69
N ASN A 99 -27.80 18.42 -17.62
CA ASN A 99 -28.78 18.43 -18.72
C ASN A 99 -29.36 19.83 -18.93
N ILE A 100 -29.65 20.58 -17.86
CA ILE A 100 -30.15 21.95 -17.97
C ILE A 100 -29.06 22.87 -18.55
N ILE A 101 -27.80 22.68 -18.19
CA ILE A 101 -26.67 23.41 -18.79
C ILE A 101 -26.60 23.20 -20.32
N ASP A 102 -26.86 21.99 -20.81
CA ASP A 102 -26.94 21.74 -22.26
C ASP A 102 -28.07 22.50 -22.93
N VAL A 103 -29.23 22.57 -22.28
CA VAL A 103 -30.36 23.39 -22.75
C VAL A 103 -29.96 24.87 -22.82
N LEU A 104 -29.30 25.39 -21.78
CA LEU A 104 -28.85 26.78 -21.75
C LEU A 104 -27.82 27.08 -22.86
N LEU A 105 -26.86 26.17 -23.09
CA LEU A 105 -25.88 26.29 -24.17
C LEU A 105 -26.57 26.38 -25.53
N ASN A 106 -27.47 25.44 -25.83
CA ASN A 106 -28.21 25.41 -27.08
C ASN A 106 -29.08 26.66 -27.29
N THR A 107 -29.53 27.31 -26.21
CA THR A 107 -30.38 28.50 -26.25
C THR A 107 -29.58 29.75 -26.66
N ILE A 108 -28.36 29.93 -26.13
CA ILE A 108 -27.54 31.15 -26.36
C ILE A 108 -26.61 31.00 -27.57
N GLN A 109 -26.08 29.80 -27.82
CA GLN A 109 -25.04 29.56 -28.82
C GLN A 109 -25.36 30.06 -30.25
N PRO A 110 -26.60 30.00 -30.77
CA PRO A 110 -26.93 30.50 -32.11
C PRO A 110 -26.67 32.00 -32.32
N TYR A 111 -26.70 32.78 -31.23
CA TYR A 111 -26.65 34.24 -31.26
C TYR A 111 -25.25 34.81 -30.97
N VAL A 112 -24.28 33.97 -30.60
CA VAL A 112 -22.91 34.39 -30.30
C VAL A 112 -21.96 33.87 -31.40
N LYS A 113 -21.87 34.62 -32.51
CA LYS A 113 -21.11 34.26 -33.73
C LYS A 113 -19.75 34.96 -33.91
N ASN A 114 -19.18 35.54 -32.85
CA ASN A 114 -17.84 36.13 -32.94
C ASN A 114 -16.75 35.15 -32.46
N GLY A 115 -15.79 34.83 -33.34
CA GLY A 115 -14.72 33.86 -33.05
C GLY A 115 -13.82 34.26 -31.89
N LYS A 116 -13.58 35.56 -31.69
CA LYS A 116 -12.79 36.09 -30.55
C LYS A 116 -13.46 35.79 -29.21
N THR A 117 -14.77 35.95 -29.15
CA THR A 117 -15.56 35.78 -27.93
C THR A 117 -15.78 34.33 -27.58
N SER A 118 -16.00 33.48 -28.58
CA SER A 118 -16.02 32.03 -28.39
C SER A 118 -14.65 31.49 -27.90
N ALA A 119 -13.54 32.04 -28.40
CA ALA A 119 -12.20 31.69 -27.93
C ALA A 119 -11.93 32.14 -26.47
N GLN A 120 -12.38 33.34 -26.08
CA GLN A 120 -12.29 33.81 -24.69
C GLN A 120 -13.12 32.94 -23.74
N ALA A 121 -14.35 32.60 -24.13
CA ALA A 121 -15.21 31.70 -23.38
C ALA A 121 -14.59 30.31 -23.22
N ALA A 122 -14.03 29.75 -24.29
CA ALA A 122 -13.33 28.48 -24.24
C ALA A 122 -12.13 28.53 -23.29
N SER A 123 -11.32 29.58 -23.37
CA SER A 123 -10.15 29.78 -22.49
C SER A 123 -10.54 29.89 -21.01
N GLY A 124 -11.59 30.64 -20.68
CA GLY A 124 -12.11 30.75 -19.30
C GLY A 124 -12.57 29.40 -18.77
N ALA A 125 -13.32 28.66 -19.59
CA ALA A 125 -13.82 27.34 -19.26
C ALA A 125 -12.71 26.31 -19.00
N PHE A 126 -11.67 26.29 -19.85
CA PHE A 126 -10.49 25.42 -19.64
C PHE A 126 -9.74 25.77 -18.35
N LYS A 127 -9.62 27.06 -18.02
CA LYS A 127 -8.97 27.50 -16.78
C LYS A 127 -9.73 27.04 -15.53
N ALA A 128 -11.06 27.19 -15.51
CA ALA A 128 -11.90 26.73 -14.39
C ALA A 128 -11.80 25.20 -14.19
N TYR A 129 -11.83 24.44 -15.29
CA TYR A 129 -11.63 22.99 -15.25
C TYR A 129 -10.24 22.62 -14.68
N ALA A 130 -9.18 23.26 -15.19
CA ALA A 130 -7.81 22.97 -14.76
C ALA A 130 -7.58 23.34 -13.28
N ASN A 131 -8.15 24.44 -12.80
CA ASN A 131 -8.08 24.86 -11.41
C ASN A 131 -8.69 23.83 -10.46
N LEU A 132 -9.90 23.33 -10.78
CA LEU A 132 -10.55 22.31 -9.98
C LEU A 132 -9.70 21.03 -9.90
N VAL A 133 -9.23 20.54 -11.05
CA VAL A 133 -8.41 19.32 -11.11
C VAL A 133 -7.13 19.50 -10.29
N LYS A 134 -6.45 20.63 -10.43
CA LYS A 134 -5.25 20.96 -9.64
C LYS A 134 -5.54 20.95 -8.14
N LYS A 135 -6.61 21.61 -7.70
CA LYS A 135 -6.97 21.70 -6.28
C LYS A 135 -7.30 20.34 -5.67
N GLN A 136 -7.96 19.47 -6.43
CA GLN A 136 -8.24 18.10 -6.02
C GLN A 136 -6.96 17.27 -5.91
N PHE A 137 -6.04 17.44 -6.87
CA PHE A 137 -4.72 16.81 -6.80
C PHE A 137 -3.94 17.25 -5.55
N ASP A 138 -3.88 18.55 -5.28
CA ASP A 138 -3.22 19.08 -4.09
C ASP A 138 -3.83 18.53 -2.78
N THR A 139 -5.16 18.37 -2.75
CA THR A 139 -5.87 17.79 -1.59
C THR A 139 -5.49 16.32 -1.38
N ILE A 140 -5.44 15.53 -2.45
CA ILE A 140 -5.05 14.12 -2.38
C ILE A 140 -3.60 14.00 -1.89
N HIS A 141 -2.70 14.79 -2.47
CA HIS A 141 -1.28 14.78 -2.09
C HIS A 141 -1.07 15.13 -0.60
N ASN A 142 -1.81 16.11 -0.08
CA ASN A 142 -1.73 16.47 1.33
C ASN A 142 -2.23 15.34 2.25
N LYS A 143 -3.34 14.67 1.89
CA LYS A 143 -3.86 13.51 2.63
C LYS A 143 -2.89 12.33 2.62
N GLU A 144 -2.21 12.09 1.51
CA GLU A 144 -1.15 11.07 1.43
C GLU A 144 0.00 11.39 2.37
N ASN A 145 0.46 12.65 2.40
CA ASN A 145 1.53 13.08 3.30
C ASN A 145 1.12 12.93 4.78
N GLU A 146 -0.12 13.28 5.14
CA GLU A 146 -0.65 13.07 6.49
C GLU A 146 -0.69 11.58 6.87
N ALA A 147 -1.12 10.72 5.95
CA ALA A 147 -1.14 9.27 6.16
C ALA A 147 0.26 8.67 6.33
N VAL A 148 1.24 9.14 5.56
CA VAL A 148 2.65 8.74 5.72
C VAL A 148 3.19 9.16 7.09
N LEU A 149 2.86 10.37 7.55
CA LEU A 149 3.25 10.85 8.88
C LEU A 149 2.60 10.03 10.00
N SER A 150 1.34 9.61 9.87
CA SER A 150 0.70 8.74 10.86
C SER A 150 1.34 7.35 10.90
N ILE A 151 1.60 6.75 9.72
CA ILE A 151 2.29 5.46 9.62
C ILE A 151 3.68 5.53 10.28
N GLY A 152 4.42 6.61 10.06
CA GLY A 152 5.73 6.81 10.71
C GLY A 152 5.65 6.86 12.25
N LYS A 153 4.59 7.49 12.80
CA LYS A 153 4.36 7.51 14.26
C LYS A 153 3.98 6.14 14.81
N ASP A 154 3.13 5.40 14.08
CA ASP A 154 2.71 4.06 14.48
C ASP A 154 3.90 3.10 14.44
N GLN A 155 4.77 3.21 13.43
CA GLN A 155 6.02 2.43 13.35
C GLN A 155 6.96 2.73 14.52
N ALA A 156 7.17 4.01 14.87
CA ALA A 156 7.99 4.39 16.01
C ALA A 156 7.43 3.82 17.33
N THR A 157 6.11 3.84 17.49
CA THR A 157 5.42 3.26 18.66
C THR A 157 5.57 1.75 18.69
N SER A 158 5.44 1.08 17.54
CA SER A 158 5.60 -0.37 17.42
C SER A 158 7.02 -0.82 17.78
N ASN A 159 8.05 -0.08 17.35
CA ASN A 159 9.43 -0.35 17.71
C ASN A 159 9.68 -0.22 19.23
N LEU A 160 9.10 0.79 19.89
CA LEU A 160 9.20 0.92 21.35
C LEU A 160 8.50 -0.23 22.10
N ILE A 161 7.42 -0.78 21.54
CA ILE A 161 6.75 -1.95 22.10
C ILE A 161 7.62 -3.20 21.91
N LEU A 162 8.23 -3.37 20.73
CA LEU A 162 9.15 -4.49 20.46
C LEU A 162 10.34 -4.47 21.43
N GLU A 163 10.98 -3.33 21.64
CA GLU A 163 12.09 -3.19 22.59
C GLU A 163 11.67 -3.59 24.03
N LYS A 164 10.45 -3.22 24.44
CA LYS A 164 9.90 -3.65 25.73
C LYS A 164 9.65 -5.15 25.80
N ILE A 165 9.14 -5.76 24.72
CA ILE A 165 8.89 -7.20 24.64
C ILE A 165 10.22 -7.97 24.71
N GLU A 166 11.23 -7.53 23.97
CA GLU A 166 12.58 -8.11 24.02
C GLU A 166 13.16 -8.04 25.44
N GLY A 167 13.03 -6.88 26.10
CA GLY A 167 13.45 -6.72 27.48
C GLY A 167 12.64 -7.56 28.50
N PHE A 168 11.38 -7.88 28.20
CA PHE A 168 10.61 -8.83 29.02
C PHE A 168 11.03 -10.27 28.77
N ASN A 169 11.28 -10.66 27.51
CA ASN A 169 11.78 -11.98 27.18
C ASN A 169 13.12 -12.27 27.86
N GLU A 170 14.05 -11.33 27.86
CA GLU A 170 15.34 -11.49 28.54
C GLU A 170 15.16 -11.74 30.05
N LYS A 171 14.24 -11.00 30.69
CA LYS A 171 13.91 -11.23 32.11
C LYS A 171 13.24 -12.58 32.36
N ILE A 172 12.38 -13.03 31.46
CA ILE A 172 11.72 -14.34 31.56
C ILE A 172 12.75 -15.45 31.44
N GLU A 173 13.70 -15.34 30.50
CA GLU A 173 14.79 -16.32 30.35
C GLU A 173 15.68 -16.36 31.60
N LEU A 174 16.05 -15.20 32.16
CA LEU A 174 16.81 -15.15 33.42
C LEU A 174 16.05 -15.79 34.59
N LEU A 175 14.73 -15.60 34.67
CA LEU A 175 13.90 -16.24 35.68
C LEU A 175 13.80 -17.75 35.47
N LYS A 176 13.67 -18.19 34.22
CA LYS A 176 13.60 -19.61 33.85
C LYS A 176 14.89 -20.35 34.21
N ILE A 177 16.04 -19.75 33.93
CA ILE A 177 17.36 -20.25 34.36
C ILE A 177 17.38 -20.37 35.89
N LYS A 178 17.00 -19.33 36.62
CA LYS A 178 17.07 -19.34 38.08
C LYS A 178 16.12 -20.34 38.74
N LEU A 179 14.91 -20.52 38.20
CA LEU A 179 13.87 -21.33 38.82
C LEU A 179 13.95 -22.81 38.40
N ILE A 180 14.19 -23.07 37.11
CA ILE A 180 14.00 -24.39 36.49
C ILE A 180 15.33 -24.98 36.02
N ASP A 181 16.02 -24.30 35.09
CA ASP A 181 17.11 -24.95 34.34
C ASP A 181 18.44 -24.99 35.11
N GLY A 182 18.76 -23.93 35.86
CA GLY A 182 20.07 -23.71 36.48
C GLY A 182 21.10 -23.18 35.49
N ASP A 183 22.28 -22.82 36.00
CA ASP A 183 23.45 -22.46 35.18
C ASP A 183 24.68 -23.30 35.58
N GLU A 184 25.83 -23.10 34.91
CA GLU A 184 27.06 -23.86 35.20
C GLU A 184 27.56 -23.69 36.64
N ASP A 185 27.25 -22.56 37.28
CA ASP A 185 27.75 -22.17 38.59
C ASP A 185 26.70 -22.34 39.72
N ASN A 186 25.41 -22.38 39.38
CA ASN A 186 24.29 -22.39 40.32
C ASN A 186 23.22 -23.41 39.94
N THR A 187 22.91 -24.32 40.86
CA THR A 187 21.75 -25.22 40.75
C THR A 187 20.44 -24.45 40.82
N SER A 188 19.46 -24.87 40.01
CA SER A 188 18.12 -24.27 40.01
C SER A 188 17.41 -24.44 41.35
N ILE A 189 16.48 -23.54 41.64
CA ILE A 189 15.66 -23.62 42.86
C ILE A 189 14.85 -24.92 42.89
N GLU A 190 14.35 -25.40 41.74
CA GLU A 190 13.66 -26.70 41.64
C GLU A 190 14.55 -27.85 42.13
N ASN A 191 15.78 -27.93 41.63
CA ASN A 191 16.73 -28.96 42.05
C ASN A 191 17.08 -28.85 43.54
N GLN A 192 17.20 -27.63 44.07
CA GLN A 192 17.45 -27.40 45.51
C GLN A 192 16.28 -27.90 46.38
N ILE A 193 15.03 -27.71 45.92
CA ILE A 193 13.85 -28.21 46.63
C ILE A 193 13.82 -29.74 46.60
N ASP A 194 14.12 -30.36 45.46
CA ASP A 194 14.18 -31.82 45.33
C ASP A 194 15.26 -32.44 46.22
N GLU A 195 16.42 -31.79 46.34
CA GLU A 195 17.48 -32.22 47.24
C GLU A 195 17.03 -32.17 48.70
N ILE A 196 16.44 -31.05 49.14
CA ILE A 196 15.90 -30.90 50.50
C ILE A 196 14.80 -31.93 50.78
N LEU A 197 13.91 -32.20 49.81
CA LEU A 197 12.88 -33.23 49.93
C LEU A 197 13.50 -34.63 50.06
N GLY A 198 14.56 -34.91 49.31
CA GLY A 198 15.35 -36.14 49.42
C GLY A 198 15.95 -36.31 50.82
N GLU A 199 16.62 -35.28 51.33
CA GLU A 199 17.18 -35.27 52.68
C GLU A 199 16.12 -35.44 53.76
N SER A 200 15.00 -34.72 53.65
CA SER A 200 13.87 -34.81 54.58
C SER A 200 13.27 -36.23 54.60
N ASN A 201 13.08 -36.85 53.44
CA ASN A 201 12.60 -38.24 53.35
C ASN A 201 13.60 -39.23 53.95
N HIS A 202 14.90 -39.00 53.75
CA HIS A 202 15.94 -39.81 54.36
C HIS A 202 15.92 -39.70 55.89
N VAL A 203 15.83 -38.48 56.44
CA VAL A 203 15.69 -38.23 57.87
C VAL A 203 14.42 -38.89 58.42
N PHE A 204 13.29 -38.74 57.73
CA PHE A 204 12.03 -39.39 58.10
C PHE A 204 12.18 -40.92 58.18
N SER A 205 12.89 -41.54 57.22
CA SER A 205 13.16 -42.97 57.22
C SER A 205 14.00 -43.42 58.43
N ILE A 206 14.98 -42.62 58.83
CA ILE A 206 15.82 -42.86 60.01
C ILE A 206 14.97 -42.78 61.28
N ILE A 207 14.15 -41.72 61.42
CA ILE A 207 13.26 -41.55 62.58
C ILE A 207 12.31 -42.73 62.69
N ASN A 208 11.69 -43.15 61.58
CA ASN A 208 10.79 -44.29 61.56
C ASN A 208 11.50 -45.61 61.92
N ASN A 209 12.77 -45.78 61.49
CA ASN A 209 13.59 -46.93 61.90
C ASN A 209 13.87 -46.91 63.41
N TYR A 210 14.25 -45.77 63.98
CA TYR A 210 14.42 -45.62 65.42
C TYR A 210 13.12 -45.90 66.18
N GLN A 211 11.99 -45.38 65.70
CA GLN A 211 10.68 -45.64 66.28
C GLN A 211 10.37 -47.14 66.30
N LYS A 212 10.59 -47.85 65.18
CA LYS A 212 10.45 -49.32 65.13
C LYS A 212 11.38 -50.03 66.11
N LYS A 213 12.65 -49.63 66.22
CA LYS A 213 13.59 -50.21 67.19
C LYS A 213 13.14 -50.00 68.64
N ILE A 214 12.55 -48.85 68.94
CA ILE A 214 12.09 -48.50 70.28
C ILE A 214 10.82 -49.26 70.64
N PHE A 215 9.79 -49.26 69.78
CA PHE A 215 8.45 -49.74 70.11
C PHE A 215 8.11 -51.13 69.55
N ASP A 216 8.47 -51.42 68.29
CA ASP A 216 7.99 -52.62 67.58
C ASP A 216 8.96 -53.81 67.66
N GLY A 217 10.26 -53.54 67.62
CA GLY A 217 11.32 -54.53 67.44
C GLY A 217 11.66 -54.71 65.95
N VAL A 218 12.92 -55.06 65.65
CA VAL A 218 13.43 -55.20 64.27
C VAL A 218 14.23 -56.49 64.18
N ASP A 219 14.09 -57.22 63.06
CA ASP A 219 14.85 -58.46 62.76
C ASP A 219 14.81 -59.54 63.84
N GLY A 220 13.63 -59.74 64.45
CA GLY A 220 13.42 -60.77 65.47
C GLY A 220 13.95 -60.40 66.86
N GLU A 221 14.52 -59.20 67.04
CA GLU A 221 14.81 -58.67 68.36
C GLU A 221 13.58 -58.01 69.00
N VAL A 222 13.37 -58.28 70.29
CA VAL A 222 12.34 -57.62 71.10
C VAL A 222 12.63 -56.12 71.19
N SER A 223 11.59 -55.28 71.07
CA SER A 223 11.71 -53.82 71.11
C SER A 223 12.42 -53.33 72.37
N ILE A 224 13.09 -52.17 72.30
CA ILE A 224 13.76 -51.59 73.48
C ILE A 224 12.74 -51.35 74.59
N GLU A 225 11.53 -50.89 74.27
CA GLU A 225 10.42 -50.79 75.21
C GLU A 225 10.12 -52.14 75.87
N LYS A 226 9.95 -53.22 75.09
CA LYS A 226 9.69 -54.56 75.65
C LYS A 226 10.87 -55.11 76.46
N LYS A 227 12.12 -54.81 76.07
CA LYS A 227 13.33 -55.16 76.86
C LYS A 227 13.34 -54.39 78.19
N ILE A 228 12.96 -53.12 78.19
CA ILE A 228 12.81 -52.30 79.39
C ILE A 228 11.65 -52.83 80.24
N VAL A 229 10.47 -53.11 79.68
CA VAL A 229 9.32 -53.67 80.40
C VAL A 229 9.63 -55.06 80.96
N ALA A 230 10.35 -55.92 80.24
CA ALA A 230 10.78 -57.22 80.74
C ALA A 230 11.85 -57.08 81.85
N SER A 231 12.77 -56.12 81.71
CA SER A 231 13.73 -55.79 82.78
C SER A 231 13.03 -55.19 84.00
N LEU A 232 12.02 -54.34 83.79
CA LEU A 232 11.14 -53.80 84.83
C LEU A 232 10.34 -54.92 85.49
N LYS A 233 9.84 -55.91 84.73
CA LYS A 233 9.17 -57.10 85.27
C LYS A 233 10.12 -57.95 86.10
N ASN A 234 11.38 -58.15 85.67
CA ASN A 234 12.41 -58.81 86.47
C ASN A 234 12.77 -57.98 87.73
N ILE A 235 12.71 -56.64 87.64
CA ILE A 235 12.82 -55.75 88.80
C ILE A 235 11.54 -55.83 89.65
N GLU A 236 10.38 -56.14 89.07
CA GLU A 236 9.08 -56.28 89.72
C GLU A 236 8.94 -57.60 90.48
N GLU A 237 9.49 -58.69 89.94
CA GLU A 237 9.70 -59.95 90.66
C GLU A 237 10.71 -59.77 91.81
N ASN A 238 11.65 -58.81 91.70
CA ASN A 238 12.46 -58.32 92.84
C ASN A 238 11.73 -57.27 93.71
N LYS A 239 10.60 -56.71 93.25
CA LYS A 239 9.73 -55.73 93.94
C LYS A 239 8.59 -56.40 94.70
N ASP A 240 8.32 -57.70 94.53
CA ASP A 240 7.59 -58.46 95.55
C ASP A 240 8.35 -58.44 96.90
N ALA A 241 9.67 -58.16 96.88
CA ALA A 241 10.46 -57.81 98.07
C ALA A 241 10.42 -56.30 98.43
N ILE A 242 9.84 -55.46 97.59
CA ILE A 242 9.63 -54.00 97.74
C ILE A 242 8.14 -53.68 97.54
N GLU A 243 7.26 -54.50 98.13
CA GLU A 243 5.81 -54.32 98.18
C GLU A 243 5.41 -53.06 99.01
N ILE A 244 6.41 -52.32 99.51
CA ILE A 244 6.27 -51.25 100.50
C ILE A 244 6.44 -49.84 99.87
N LEU A 245 6.96 -49.71 98.64
CA LEU A 245 7.12 -48.39 97.97
C LEU A 245 6.00 -48.11 96.95
N GLU A 246 4.77 -48.30 97.42
CA GLU A 246 3.67 -47.34 97.38
C GLU A 246 3.54 -46.37 96.17
N LYS A 247 2.38 -46.51 95.50
CA LYS A 247 1.41 -45.43 95.22
C LYS A 247 1.69 -44.31 94.20
N SER A 248 2.89 -44.05 93.68
CA SER A 248 3.12 -42.78 92.93
C SER A 248 2.89 -42.83 91.40
N SER A 249 2.47 -43.94 90.80
CA SER A 249 2.50 -44.15 89.33
C SER A 249 1.13 -44.04 88.62
N SER A 250 0.25 -43.14 89.08
CA SER A 250 -1.14 -43.08 88.57
C SER A 250 -1.46 -41.91 87.64
N GLU A 251 -0.51 -41.03 87.30
CA GLU A 251 -0.79 -39.78 86.55
C GLU A 251 -0.32 -39.76 85.08
N SER A 252 0.48 -40.72 84.60
CA SER A 252 1.05 -40.64 83.24
C SER A 252 0.12 -41.10 82.10
N PHE A 253 -1.08 -41.61 82.38
CA PHE A 253 -1.96 -42.20 81.36
C PHE A 253 -2.86 -41.19 80.62
N ASN A 254 -2.99 -39.95 81.09
CA ASN A 254 -3.94 -38.99 80.50
C ASN A 254 -3.42 -38.19 79.29
N ASN A 255 -2.11 -38.21 78.98
CA ASN A 255 -1.52 -37.33 77.94
C ASN A 255 -1.33 -37.99 76.57
N ILE A 256 -1.65 -39.27 76.40
CA ILE A 256 -1.46 -39.99 75.12
C ILE A 256 -2.75 -39.98 74.27
N GLU A 257 -3.91 -39.79 74.89
CA GLU A 257 -5.22 -39.81 74.22
C GLU A 257 -5.55 -38.48 73.49
N GLU A 258 -4.93 -37.38 73.92
CA GLU A 258 -5.11 -36.04 73.32
C GLU A 258 -4.36 -35.91 71.97
N TYR A 259 -3.17 -36.51 71.84
CA TYR A 259 -2.32 -36.41 70.64
C TYR A 259 -2.81 -37.26 69.46
N VAL A 260 -3.50 -38.38 69.73
CA VAL A 260 -4.05 -39.27 68.69
C VAL A 260 -5.31 -38.66 68.04
N THR A 261 -5.98 -37.74 68.74
CA THR A 261 -7.18 -37.04 68.27
C THR A 261 -6.83 -35.89 67.31
N GLU A 262 -5.66 -35.27 67.48
CA GLU A 262 -5.19 -34.16 66.63
C GLU A 262 -4.65 -34.61 65.26
N VAL A 263 -4.10 -35.83 65.17
CA VAL A 263 -3.47 -36.34 63.93
C VAL A 263 -4.45 -37.10 63.02
N TYR A 264 -5.42 -37.83 63.58
CA TYR A 264 -6.27 -38.78 62.82
C TYR A 264 -7.80 -38.60 62.95
N GLY A 265 -8.28 -37.61 63.74
CA GLY A 265 -9.72 -37.39 63.97
C GLY A 265 -10.42 -38.46 64.84
N GLU A 266 -11.64 -38.16 65.31
CA GLU A 266 -12.47 -39.06 66.11
C GLU A 266 -13.09 -40.20 65.28
N LYS A 267 -13.34 -41.35 65.93
CA LYS A 267 -13.97 -42.53 65.30
C LYS A 267 -15.50 -42.43 65.35
N ASP A 268 -16.17 -42.82 64.27
CA ASP A 268 -17.62 -43.06 64.29
C ASP A 268 -17.98 -44.48 64.76
N SER A 269 -19.29 -44.75 64.85
CA SER A 269 -19.89 -45.99 65.33
C SER A 269 -19.62 -47.25 64.49
N GLU A 270 -18.97 -47.15 63.33
CA GLU A 270 -18.63 -48.29 62.47
C GLU A 270 -17.11 -48.48 62.29
N GLY A 271 -16.29 -47.67 62.96
CA GLY A 271 -14.84 -47.87 63.06
C GLY A 271 -14.03 -47.32 61.88
N VAL A 272 -14.65 -46.50 61.02
CA VAL A 272 -13.95 -45.75 59.96
C VAL A 272 -13.64 -44.33 60.47
N ARG A 273 -12.41 -43.85 60.25
CA ARG A 273 -11.97 -42.51 60.67
C ARG A 273 -12.18 -41.52 59.53
N ASP A 274 -12.84 -40.39 59.81
CA ASP A 274 -13.03 -39.29 58.86
C ASP A 274 -12.55 -37.96 59.47
N GLY A 275 -11.72 -37.21 58.73
CA GLY A 275 -11.09 -35.95 59.16
C GLY A 275 -9.59 -35.99 59.52
N GLY A 276 -9.02 -34.83 59.89
CA GLY A 276 -7.60 -34.62 60.22
C GLY A 276 -6.75 -33.99 59.10
N LEU A 277 -5.46 -33.71 59.37
CA LEU A 277 -4.47 -33.17 58.41
C LEU A 277 -4.37 -34.00 57.11
N GLN A 278 -4.72 -35.29 57.17
CA GLN A 278 -4.73 -36.22 56.05
C GLN A 278 -5.87 -35.96 55.04
N GLY A 279 -7.04 -35.49 55.49
CA GLY A 279 -8.15 -35.13 54.59
C GLY A 279 -7.86 -33.87 53.78
N LYS A 280 -7.29 -32.84 54.43
CA LYS A 280 -6.87 -31.59 53.76
C LYS A 280 -5.75 -31.81 52.71
N LEU A 281 -4.89 -32.81 52.92
CA LEU A 281 -3.83 -33.17 51.98
C LEU A 281 -4.39 -33.80 50.69
N ASN A 282 -5.43 -34.63 50.79
CA ASN A 282 -6.09 -35.25 49.64
C ASN A 282 -6.86 -34.23 48.79
N ASP A 283 -7.55 -33.28 49.42
CA ASP A 283 -8.25 -32.21 48.70
C ASP A 283 -7.28 -31.30 47.91
N TYR A 284 -6.11 -31.01 48.49
CA TYR A 284 -5.07 -30.23 47.81
C TYR A 284 -4.49 -30.97 46.60
N LYS A 285 -4.32 -32.30 46.71
CA LYS A 285 -3.83 -33.15 45.61
C LYS A 285 -4.80 -33.17 44.42
N ILE A 286 -6.10 -33.31 44.68
CA ILE A 286 -7.14 -33.31 43.64
C ILE A 286 -7.20 -31.94 42.91
N GLY A 287 -7.02 -30.84 43.66
CA GLY A 287 -6.93 -29.49 43.08
C GLY A 287 -5.74 -29.29 42.15
N LEU A 288 -4.56 -29.78 42.54
CA LEU A 288 -3.34 -29.72 41.73
C LEU A 288 -3.44 -30.56 40.45
N GLU A 289 -3.99 -31.78 40.54
CA GLU A 289 -4.18 -32.65 39.36
C GLU A 289 -5.14 -32.03 38.32
N THR A 290 -6.17 -31.31 38.79
CA THR A 290 -7.11 -30.59 37.91
C THR A 290 -6.43 -29.43 37.18
N GLN A 291 -5.60 -28.65 37.90
CA GLN A 291 -4.88 -27.51 37.34
C GLN A 291 -3.81 -27.94 36.33
N GLN A 292 -3.10 -29.04 36.60
CA GLN A 292 -2.13 -29.65 35.67
C GLN A 292 -2.80 -30.03 34.34
N LYS A 293 -4.02 -30.59 34.40
CA LYS A 293 -4.77 -31.01 33.21
C LYS A 293 -5.21 -29.83 32.35
N GLU A 294 -5.68 -28.74 32.96
CA GLU A 294 -6.04 -27.51 32.23
C GLU A 294 -4.82 -26.87 31.55
N LEU A 295 -3.67 -26.86 32.21
CA LEU A 295 -2.40 -26.36 31.65
C LEU A 295 -1.98 -27.16 30.41
N THR A 296 -2.07 -28.50 30.44
CA THR A 296 -1.71 -29.33 29.27
C THR A 296 -2.62 -29.09 28.06
N VAL A 297 -3.92 -28.89 28.27
CA VAL A 297 -4.86 -28.54 27.19
C VAL A 297 -4.56 -27.16 26.62
N HIS A 298 -4.22 -26.18 27.47
CA HIS A 298 -3.84 -24.85 27.00
C HIS A 298 -2.53 -24.85 26.20
N GLN A 299 -1.52 -25.62 26.62
CA GLN A 299 -0.27 -25.77 25.87
C GLN A 299 -0.52 -26.37 24.48
N GLN A 300 -1.36 -27.40 24.39
CA GLN A 300 -1.70 -28.04 23.12
C GLN A 300 -2.45 -27.09 22.18
N ASN A 301 -3.39 -26.30 22.70
CA ASN A 301 -4.11 -25.28 21.92
C ASN A 301 -3.19 -24.17 21.40
N ILE A 302 -2.17 -23.77 22.16
CA ILE A 302 -1.16 -22.77 21.73
C ILE A 302 -0.28 -23.35 20.62
N GLU A 303 0.15 -24.60 20.75
CA GLU A 303 0.96 -25.31 19.76
C GLU A 303 0.21 -25.46 18.42
N ASP A 304 -1.06 -25.86 18.49
CA ASP A 304 -1.92 -25.99 17.31
C ASP A 304 -2.19 -24.63 16.65
N PHE A 305 -2.44 -23.59 17.44
CA PHE A 305 -2.59 -22.24 16.93
C PHE A 305 -1.30 -21.74 16.26
N ARG A 306 -0.13 -21.99 16.86
CA ARG A 306 1.17 -21.63 16.28
C ARG A 306 1.38 -22.29 14.92
N LYS A 307 1.15 -23.60 14.82
CA LYS A 307 1.24 -24.32 13.53
C LYS A 307 0.31 -23.76 12.47
N ILE A 308 -0.94 -23.45 12.84
CA ILE A 308 -1.90 -22.84 11.92
C ILE A 308 -1.40 -21.47 11.44
N GLN A 309 -0.81 -20.65 12.31
CA GLN A 309 -0.27 -19.35 11.92
C GLN A 309 0.99 -19.47 11.05
N GLU A 310 1.90 -20.40 11.34
CA GLU A 310 3.09 -20.68 10.53
C GLU A 310 2.68 -21.11 9.10
N ASP A 311 1.75 -22.07 8.98
CA ASP A 311 1.21 -22.52 7.70
C ASP A 311 0.54 -21.38 6.91
N ASN A 312 -0.23 -20.53 7.60
CA ASN A 312 -0.90 -19.40 6.96
C ASN A 312 0.10 -18.31 6.52
N TYR A 313 1.15 -18.07 7.31
CA TYR A 313 2.18 -17.10 6.98
C TYR A 313 3.03 -17.56 5.79
N GLU A 314 3.42 -18.83 5.73
CA GLU A 314 4.16 -19.39 4.60
C GLU A 314 3.33 -19.36 3.30
N LYS A 315 2.04 -19.72 3.37
CA LYS A 315 1.12 -19.61 2.23
C LYS A 315 0.98 -18.17 1.76
N LEU A 316 0.76 -17.23 2.68
CA LEU A 316 0.62 -15.81 2.35
C LEU A 316 1.91 -15.22 1.76
N LYS A 317 3.08 -15.58 2.31
CA LYS A 317 4.38 -15.17 1.78
C LYS A 317 4.59 -15.69 0.36
N THR A 318 4.30 -16.97 0.14
CA THR A 318 4.41 -17.60 -1.20
C THR A 318 3.46 -16.94 -2.20
N ASP A 319 2.23 -16.65 -1.79
CA ASP A 319 1.25 -15.94 -2.62
C ASP A 319 1.74 -14.53 -2.98
N ILE A 320 2.25 -13.77 -2.01
CA ILE A 320 2.81 -12.43 -2.22
C ILE A 320 4.00 -12.49 -3.19
N GLU A 321 4.98 -13.37 -2.95
CA GLU A 321 6.17 -13.52 -3.78
C GLU A 321 5.83 -13.97 -5.21
N SER A 322 4.76 -14.75 -5.40
CA SER A 322 4.29 -15.15 -6.74
C SER A 322 3.53 -14.04 -7.48
N LEU A 323 2.77 -13.21 -6.76
CA LEU A 323 1.92 -12.16 -7.32
C LEU A 323 2.68 -10.86 -7.61
N LEU A 324 3.70 -10.55 -6.81
CA LEU A 324 4.46 -9.29 -6.87
C LEU A 324 5.16 -9.06 -8.23
N PRO A 325 5.85 -10.03 -8.86
CA PRO A 325 6.46 -9.84 -10.17
C PRO A 325 5.42 -9.63 -11.29
N GLY A 326 4.28 -10.31 -11.21
CA GLY A 326 3.18 -10.17 -12.17
C GLY A 326 2.50 -8.81 -12.08
N ALA A 327 2.21 -8.36 -10.85
CA ALA A 327 1.60 -7.06 -10.58
C ALA A 327 2.53 -5.89 -10.96
N VAL A 328 3.82 -5.98 -10.64
CA VAL A 328 4.83 -4.99 -11.04
C VAL A 328 4.98 -4.94 -12.56
N SER A 329 5.03 -6.10 -13.23
CA SER A 329 5.13 -6.15 -14.69
C SER A 329 3.90 -5.54 -15.38
N ALA A 330 2.69 -5.81 -14.86
CA ALA A 330 1.46 -5.21 -15.36
C ALA A 330 1.40 -3.70 -15.14
N GLY A 331 1.82 -3.22 -13.96
CA GLY A 331 1.91 -1.80 -13.64
C GLY A 331 2.89 -1.06 -14.56
N LEU A 332 4.11 -1.59 -14.71
CA LEU A 332 5.12 -1.03 -15.62
C LEU A 332 4.66 -1.06 -17.09
N ALA A 333 4.00 -2.13 -17.53
CA ALA A 333 3.45 -2.21 -18.89
C ALA A 333 2.40 -1.11 -19.14
N SER A 334 1.59 -0.78 -18.14
CA SER A 334 0.64 0.33 -18.22
C SER A 334 1.37 1.66 -18.35
N SER A 335 2.38 1.93 -17.51
CA SER A 335 3.15 3.16 -17.58
C SER A 335 3.88 3.34 -18.92
N TYR A 336 4.45 2.28 -19.49
CA TYR A 336 5.07 2.34 -20.82
C TYR A 336 4.06 2.51 -21.94
N LYS A 337 2.85 1.98 -21.80
CA LYS A 337 1.75 2.22 -22.73
C LYS A 337 1.35 3.70 -22.73
N ASP A 338 1.23 4.31 -21.54
CA ASP A 338 0.87 5.72 -21.40
C ASP A 338 1.96 6.61 -22.03
N LEU A 339 3.24 6.35 -21.72
CA LEU A 339 4.37 7.04 -22.36
C LEU A 339 4.36 6.88 -23.89
N LYS A 340 4.16 5.66 -24.41
CA LYS A 340 4.04 5.41 -25.85
C LYS A 340 2.89 6.21 -26.48
N ASP A 341 1.76 6.33 -25.78
CA ASP A 341 0.60 7.04 -26.27
C ASP A 341 0.79 8.57 -26.24
N GLU A 342 1.53 9.10 -25.26
CA GLU A 342 1.93 10.51 -25.20
C GLU A 342 2.77 10.93 -26.42
N PHE A 343 3.62 10.05 -26.95
CA PHE A 343 4.44 10.35 -28.14
C PHE A 343 3.67 10.33 -29.47
N LYS A 344 2.42 9.82 -29.53
CA LYS A 344 1.59 9.85 -30.76
C LYS A 344 1.34 11.27 -31.24
N TRP A 345 1.03 12.18 -30.31
CA TRP A 345 0.73 13.57 -30.64
C TRP A 345 1.94 14.34 -31.19
N PRO A 346 3.12 14.34 -30.53
CA PRO A 346 4.35 14.89 -31.09
C PRO A 346 4.73 14.29 -32.45
N VAL A 347 4.57 12.98 -32.65
CA VAL A 347 4.86 12.35 -33.95
C VAL A 347 3.93 12.89 -35.04
N TYR A 348 2.63 13.00 -34.76
CA TYR A 348 1.65 13.54 -35.71
C TYR A 348 1.91 15.02 -35.99
N LEU A 349 2.13 15.83 -34.95
CA LEU A 349 2.39 17.26 -35.05
C LEU A 349 3.64 17.57 -35.88
N ASN A 350 4.76 16.90 -35.58
CA ASN A 350 6.00 17.10 -36.33
C ASN A 350 5.88 16.56 -37.77
N SER A 351 5.09 15.50 -38.01
CA SER A 351 4.80 15.01 -39.37
C SER A 351 3.99 16.03 -40.18
N ALA A 352 2.98 16.64 -39.58
CA ALA A 352 2.17 17.67 -40.21
C ALA A 352 2.99 18.94 -40.49
N ALA A 353 3.79 19.39 -39.52
CA ALA A 353 4.69 20.54 -39.68
C ALA A 353 5.72 20.32 -40.80
N PHE A 354 6.29 19.11 -40.90
CA PHE A 354 7.18 18.74 -42.01
C PHE A 354 6.48 18.81 -43.38
N MET A 355 5.25 18.29 -43.48
CA MET A 355 4.47 18.33 -44.71
C MET A 355 4.12 19.77 -45.12
N ILE A 356 3.75 20.63 -44.16
CA ILE A 356 3.50 22.05 -44.41
C ILE A 356 4.77 22.74 -44.93
N CYS A 357 5.94 22.44 -44.36
CA CYS A 357 7.20 23.00 -44.84
C CYS A 357 7.51 22.55 -46.29
N LEU A 358 7.27 21.28 -46.63
CA LEU A 358 7.44 20.78 -48.01
C LEU A 358 6.49 21.45 -49.00
N VAL A 359 5.20 21.60 -48.63
CA VAL A 359 4.23 22.34 -49.44
C VAL A 359 4.64 23.80 -49.57
N GLY A 360 5.19 24.41 -48.52
CA GLY A 360 5.75 25.77 -48.56
C GLY A 360 6.91 25.92 -49.54
N VAL A 361 7.87 24.99 -49.53
CA VAL A 361 8.96 24.96 -50.51
C VAL A 361 8.41 24.78 -51.94
N GLY A 362 7.45 23.87 -52.12
CA GLY A 362 6.75 23.69 -53.41
C GLY A 362 6.02 24.95 -53.88
N GLY A 363 5.37 25.67 -52.96
CA GLY A 363 4.69 26.93 -53.24
C GLY A 363 5.64 28.05 -53.64
N ILE A 364 6.77 28.20 -52.93
CA ILE A 364 7.81 29.20 -53.26
C ILE A 364 8.43 28.91 -54.63
N THR A 365 8.73 27.64 -54.93
CA THR A 365 9.29 27.24 -56.23
C THR A 365 8.29 27.43 -57.37
N PHE A 366 7.01 27.10 -57.16
CA PHE A 366 5.95 27.33 -58.13
C PHE A 366 5.69 28.82 -58.38
N TRP A 367 5.64 29.64 -57.33
CA TRP A 367 5.46 31.09 -57.44
C TRP A 367 6.65 31.76 -58.13
N SER A 368 7.87 31.30 -57.83
CA SER A 368 9.07 31.75 -58.52
C SER A 368 9.05 31.41 -60.02
N TYR A 369 8.51 30.24 -60.38
CA TYR A 369 8.33 29.83 -61.78
C TYR A 369 7.31 30.70 -62.53
N THR A 370 6.17 31.02 -61.91
CA THR A 370 5.13 31.84 -62.56
C THR A 370 5.44 33.34 -62.63
N THR A 371 6.24 33.85 -61.70
CA THR A 371 6.66 35.27 -61.65
C THR A 371 7.96 35.54 -62.42
N GLY A 372 8.65 34.49 -62.88
CA GLY A 372 9.85 34.63 -63.69
C GLY A 372 9.54 35.30 -65.04
N ASN A 373 10.29 36.34 -65.39
CA ASN A 373 10.18 36.94 -66.71
C ASN A 373 10.79 35.99 -67.75
N ASN A 374 10.02 35.64 -68.80
CA ASN A 374 10.45 34.78 -69.92
C ASN A 374 11.55 35.41 -70.82
N THR A 375 12.36 36.33 -70.31
CA THR A 375 13.38 37.08 -71.07
C THR A 375 14.77 36.45 -71.03
N ALA A 376 14.98 35.38 -70.26
CA ALA A 376 16.28 34.70 -70.13
C ALA A 376 16.51 33.68 -71.28
N THR A 377 17.39 34.04 -72.22
CA THR A 377 17.75 33.23 -73.40
C THR A 377 18.92 32.26 -73.15
N SER A 378 19.72 32.46 -72.09
CA SER A 378 20.86 31.61 -71.72
C SER A 378 20.60 30.80 -70.43
N PHE A 379 21.20 29.60 -70.34
CA PHE A 379 21.13 28.73 -69.15
C PHE A 379 21.71 29.41 -67.89
N LEU A 380 22.78 30.18 -68.06
CA LEU A 380 23.44 30.87 -66.94
C LEU A 380 22.56 31.98 -66.34
N ASP A 381 21.78 32.68 -67.17
CA ASP A 381 20.88 33.74 -66.70
C ASP A 381 19.75 33.15 -65.85
N ARG A 382 19.19 32.00 -66.27
CA ARG A 382 18.17 31.27 -65.48
C ARG A 382 18.74 30.77 -64.15
N LEU A 383 19.97 30.24 -64.14
CA LEU A 383 20.60 29.74 -62.92
C LEU A 383 20.87 30.87 -61.92
N SER A 384 21.24 32.06 -62.40
CA SER A 384 21.43 33.25 -61.56
C SER A 384 20.11 33.74 -60.93
N GLU A 385 19.00 33.68 -61.68
CA GLU A 385 17.68 34.10 -61.20
C GLU A 385 17.14 33.16 -60.10
N TYR A 386 17.38 31.85 -60.24
CA TYR A 386 17.07 30.87 -59.18
C TYR A 386 18.00 31.00 -57.96
N ALA A 387 19.30 31.29 -58.18
CA ALA A 387 20.26 31.49 -57.09
C ALA A 387 19.93 32.72 -56.22
N PHE A 388 19.40 33.80 -56.81
CA PHE A 388 19.00 34.99 -56.06
C PHE A 388 17.75 34.76 -55.18
N ARG A 389 16.93 33.77 -55.52
CA ARG A 389 15.69 33.42 -54.80
C ARG A 389 15.86 32.23 -53.83
N LEU A 390 16.99 31.51 -53.92
CA LEU A 390 17.37 30.39 -53.04
C LEU A 390 17.34 30.73 -51.53
N PRO A 391 17.80 31.92 -51.08
CA PRO A 391 17.72 32.32 -49.67
C PRO A 391 16.29 32.31 -49.11
N MET A 392 15.29 32.51 -49.96
CA MET A 392 13.88 32.52 -49.56
C MET A 392 13.34 31.11 -49.27
N ALA A 393 13.87 30.09 -49.96
CA ALA A 393 13.54 28.68 -49.70
C ALA A 393 14.35 28.07 -48.55
N LEU A 394 15.44 28.70 -48.13
CA LEU A 394 16.36 28.21 -47.10
C LEU A 394 15.69 28.07 -45.72
N ALA A 395 14.87 29.04 -45.32
CA ALA A 395 14.16 29.01 -44.04
C ALA A 395 13.14 27.85 -43.91
N PRO A 396 12.20 27.62 -44.86
CA PRO A 396 11.30 26.48 -44.78
C PRO A 396 12.01 25.13 -44.96
N LEU A 397 13.13 25.10 -45.68
CA LEU A 397 13.93 23.89 -45.86
C LEU A 397 14.67 23.51 -44.56
N TRP A 398 15.22 24.51 -43.84
CA TRP A 398 15.78 24.30 -42.50
C TRP A 398 14.72 23.83 -41.50
N LEU A 399 13.52 24.43 -41.50
CA LEU A 399 12.40 23.98 -40.66
C LEU A 399 11.95 22.56 -41.02
N ALA A 400 11.92 22.20 -42.30
CA ALA A 400 11.63 20.83 -42.73
C ALA A 400 12.66 19.83 -42.17
N LEU A 401 13.96 20.15 -42.24
CA LEU A 401 15.00 19.30 -41.65
C LEU A 401 14.86 19.18 -40.13
N TYR A 402 14.56 20.29 -39.44
CA TYR A 402 14.31 20.32 -38.01
C TYR A 402 13.12 19.43 -37.60
N PHE A 403 11.96 19.59 -38.24
CA PHE A 403 10.78 18.78 -37.95
C PHE A 403 10.94 17.32 -38.37
N SER A 404 11.70 17.04 -39.42
CA SER A 404 12.06 15.67 -39.84
C SER A 404 12.86 14.96 -38.75
N LYS A 405 13.88 15.63 -38.20
CA LYS A 405 14.70 15.07 -37.11
C LYS A 405 13.88 14.84 -35.84
N ARG A 406 13.13 15.85 -35.40
CA ARG A 406 12.29 15.77 -34.19
C ARG A 406 11.18 14.72 -34.31
N ARG A 407 10.66 14.50 -35.52
CA ARG A 407 9.74 13.40 -35.83
C ARG A 407 10.41 12.03 -35.66
N SER A 408 11.63 11.87 -36.16
CA SER A 408 12.40 10.61 -36.07
C SER A 408 12.68 10.25 -34.61
N GLU A 409 13.15 11.22 -33.81
CA GLU A 409 13.41 11.05 -32.38
C GLU A 409 12.15 10.64 -31.61
N ALA A 410 11.03 11.34 -31.82
CA ALA A 410 9.76 11.02 -31.17
C ALA A 410 9.22 9.63 -31.57
N LYS A 411 9.36 9.26 -32.84
CA LYS A 411 8.92 7.94 -33.34
C LYS A 411 9.79 6.81 -32.79
N ARG A 412 11.09 7.05 -32.60
CA ARG A 412 12.01 6.09 -32.00
C ARG A 412 11.68 5.85 -30.53
N LEU A 413 11.52 6.92 -29.74
CA LEU A 413 11.10 6.81 -28.34
C LEU A 413 9.78 6.05 -28.22
N GLN A 414 8.82 6.33 -29.10
CA GLN A 414 7.57 5.60 -29.17
C GLN A 414 7.77 4.09 -29.43
N GLN A 415 8.65 3.71 -30.36
CA GLN A 415 8.97 2.30 -30.65
C GLN A 415 9.69 1.61 -29.50
N GLU A 416 10.59 2.30 -28.80
CA GLU A 416 11.29 1.76 -27.65
C GLU A 416 10.34 1.51 -26.47
N TYR A 417 9.43 2.45 -26.17
CA TYR A 417 8.39 2.21 -25.15
C TYR A 417 7.40 1.12 -25.56
N ALA A 418 7.04 1.04 -26.85
CA ALA A 418 6.22 -0.05 -27.36
C ALA A 418 6.90 -1.42 -27.19
N HIS A 419 8.22 -1.49 -27.41
CA HIS A 419 9.00 -2.70 -27.18
C HIS A 419 9.08 -3.07 -25.69
N LYS A 420 9.30 -2.10 -24.80
CA LYS A 420 9.30 -2.32 -23.34
C LYS A 420 7.93 -2.80 -22.83
N GLU A 421 6.85 -2.20 -23.32
CA GLU A 421 5.47 -2.65 -23.03
C GLU A 421 5.23 -4.09 -23.53
N ALA A 422 5.65 -4.41 -24.75
CA ALA A 422 5.47 -5.75 -25.32
C ALA A 422 6.21 -6.82 -24.53
N ILE A 423 7.45 -6.55 -24.10
CA ILE A 423 8.24 -7.46 -23.26
C ILE A 423 7.53 -7.72 -21.93
N LEU A 424 7.09 -6.67 -21.24
CA LEU A 424 6.40 -6.80 -19.94
C LEU A 424 5.04 -7.51 -20.04
N LYS A 425 4.31 -7.30 -21.14
CA LYS A 425 3.07 -8.05 -21.41
C LYS A 425 3.36 -9.52 -21.72
N SER A 426 4.40 -9.79 -22.51
CA SER A 426 4.79 -11.16 -22.86
C SER A 426 5.33 -11.94 -21.65
N TYR A 427 5.97 -11.25 -20.69
CA TYR A 427 6.46 -11.84 -19.44
C TYR A 427 5.34 -12.56 -18.66
N ILE A 428 4.16 -11.94 -18.54
CA ILE A 428 3.00 -12.56 -17.85
C ILE A 428 2.54 -13.81 -18.60
N GLY A 429 2.54 -13.77 -19.94
CA GLY A 429 2.21 -14.94 -20.77
C GLY A 429 3.19 -16.09 -20.60
N PHE A 430 4.50 -15.80 -20.61
CA PHE A 430 5.54 -16.79 -20.42
C PHE A 430 5.59 -17.33 -18.98
N LYS A 431 5.38 -16.48 -17.97
CA LYS A 431 5.24 -16.89 -16.57
C LYS A 431 4.12 -17.91 -16.40
N ASN A 432 2.94 -17.63 -16.97
CA ASN A 432 1.79 -18.53 -16.91
C ASN A 432 2.05 -19.86 -17.63
N GLU A 433 2.85 -19.87 -18.71
CA GLU A 433 3.18 -21.10 -19.43
C GLU A 433 4.22 -21.94 -18.68
N ILE A 434 5.22 -21.30 -18.08
CA ILE A 434 6.22 -21.95 -17.22
C ILE A 434 5.55 -22.56 -15.98
N GLU A 435 4.65 -21.82 -15.32
CA GLU A 435 3.88 -22.33 -14.15
C GLU A 435 2.96 -23.52 -14.53
N LYS A 436 2.43 -23.55 -15.75
CA LYS A 436 1.66 -24.71 -16.25
C LYS A 436 2.55 -25.91 -16.53
N GLN A 437 3.77 -25.70 -17.03
CA GLN A 437 4.75 -26.76 -17.28
C GLN A 437 5.37 -27.30 -15.98
N ASP A 438 5.52 -26.46 -14.96
CA ASP A 438 6.01 -26.83 -13.63
C ASP A 438 5.05 -27.82 -12.94
N LYS A 439 3.73 -27.61 -13.08
CA LYS A 439 2.68 -28.57 -12.65
C LYS A 439 2.74 -29.93 -13.37
N LEU A 440 3.49 -30.05 -14.47
CA LEU A 440 3.68 -31.28 -15.26
C LEU A 440 5.04 -31.97 -15.01
N GLY A 441 5.85 -31.49 -14.05
CA GLY A 441 7.01 -32.23 -13.53
C GLY A 441 8.37 -31.83 -14.11
N ALA A 442 8.51 -30.64 -14.69
CA ALA A 442 9.81 -30.09 -15.10
C ALA A 442 9.97 -28.65 -14.58
N GLY A 443 10.00 -28.52 -13.26
CA GLY A 443 10.27 -27.25 -12.59
C GLY A 443 11.73 -26.88 -12.70
N ASP A 444 12.02 -25.87 -13.53
CA ASP A 444 13.30 -25.20 -13.43
C ASP A 444 13.03 -23.76 -13.01
N SER A 445 13.08 -23.51 -11.69
CA SER A 445 13.14 -22.17 -11.08
C SER A 445 14.18 -21.28 -11.79
N LYS A 446 15.20 -21.91 -12.39
CA LYS A 446 16.17 -21.30 -13.29
C LYS A 446 15.55 -20.62 -14.53
N LEU A 447 14.57 -21.23 -15.20
CA LEU A 447 13.90 -20.63 -16.37
C LEU A 447 13.08 -19.39 -15.98
N MET A 448 12.45 -19.40 -14.81
CA MET A 448 11.72 -18.24 -14.29
C MET A 448 12.69 -17.09 -13.95
N ASN A 449 13.82 -17.42 -13.32
CA ASN A 449 14.88 -16.45 -13.00
C ASN A 449 15.55 -15.90 -14.27
N ASP A 450 15.79 -16.73 -15.28
CA ASP A 450 16.36 -16.33 -16.57
C ASP A 450 15.38 -15.44 -17.35
N LEU A 451 14.08 -15.73 -17.31
CA LEU A 451 13.03 -14.90 -17.89
C LEU A 451 12.96 -13.53 -17.22
N LEU A 452 13.01 -13.50 -15.88
CA LEU A 452 13.03 -12.25 -15.11
C LEU A 452 14.31 -11.45 -15.40
N ALA A 453 15.47 -12.10 -15.44
CA ALA A 453 16.74 -11.47 -15.77
C ALA A 453 16.75 -10.90 -17.20
N ALA A 454 16.18 -11.62 -18.17
CA ALA A 454 16.03 -11.13 -19.54
C ALA A 454 15.09 -9.92 -19.64
N ALA A 455 13.97 -9.93 -18.90
CA ALA A 455 13.04 -8.80 -18.82
C ALA A 455 13.69 -7.56 -18.18
N ILE A 456 14.37 -7.73 -17.04
CA ILE A 456 15.11 -6.66 -16.35
C ILE A 456 16.18 -6.08 -17.27
N LYS A 457 16.97 -6.94 -17.93
CA LYS A 457 18.02 -6.52 -18.86
C LYS A 457 17.45 -5.68 -20.00
N ALA A 458 16.34 -6.09 -20.60
CA ALA A 458 15.70 -5.35 -21.69
C ALA A 458 15.12 -3.99 -21.25
N ILE A 459 14.62 -3.89 -20.00
CA ILE A 459 14.07 -2.65 -19.45
C ILE A 459 15.18 -1.68 -19.01
N SER A 460 16.29 -2.22 -18.50
CA SER A 460 17.46 -1.48 -18.00
C SER A 460 18.23 -0.70 -19.05
N ILE A 461 18.05 -1.03 -20.35
CA ILE A 461 18.64 -0.25 -21.44
C ILE A 461 17.96 1.12 -21.47
N ASN A 462 18.75 2.17 -21.24
CA ASN A 462 18.26 3.54 -21.18
C ASN A 462 17.90 4.04 -22.58
N ALA A 463 16.74 4.69 -22.71
CA ALA A 463 16.26 5.28 -23.96
C ALA A 463 17.14 6.44 -24.45
N SER A 464 17.94 7.03 -23.56
CA SER A 464 18.92 8.06 -23.93
C SER A 464 20.16 7.47 -24.62
N ASP A 465 20.60 6.26 -24.21
CA ASP A 465 21.82 5.62 -24.74
C ASP A 465 21.62 5.08 -26.16
N THR A 466 20.37 4.78 -26.52
CA THR A 466 19.97 4.47 -27.89
C THR A 466 19.92 5.75 -28.71
N LEU A 467 19.35 6.85 -28.18
CA LEU A 467 19.24 8.14 -28.87
C LEU A 467 20.59 8.72 -29.32
N ASP A 468 21.63 8.60 -28.48
CA ASP A 468 22.95 9.22 -28.67
C ASP A 468 23.90 8.41 -29.57
N LYS A 469 23.56 7.15 -29.89
CA LYS A 469 24.34 6.35 -30.84
C LYS A 469 24.11 6.83 -32.27
N LYS A 470 25.09 7.60 -32.75
CA LYS A 470 25.44 7.99 -34.11
C LYS A 470 24.96 6.99 -35.18
N HIS A 471 23.71 7.13 -35.62
CA HIS A 471 23.15 6.32 -36.70
C HIS A 471 22.65 7.25 -37.81
N GLY A 472 23.39 7.29 -38.92
CA GLY A 472 22.90 7.70 -40.26
C GLY A 472 22.30 9.09 -40.41
N ASP A 473 22.45 10.00 -39.44
CA ASP A 473 21.82 11.32 -39.40
C ASP A 473 22.58 12.36 -40.25
N ASN A 474 23.32 11.90 -41.27
CA ASN A 474 23.83 12.79 -42.29
C ASN A 474 22.63 13.25 -43.11
N THR A 475 22.24 14.52 -42.94
CA THR A 475 21.31 15.15 -43.88
C THR A 475 21.77 14.85 -45.32
N PRO A 476 20.86 14.68 -46.30
CA PRO A 476 21.28 14.46 -47.69
C PRO A 476 22.31 15.49 -48.16
N VAL A 477 22.22 16.72 -47.62
CA VAL A 477 23.18 17.81 -47.83
C VAL A 477 24.54 17.51 -47.19
N GLY A 478 24.59 16.98 -45.97
CA GLY A 478 25.83 16.54 -45.29
C GLY A 478 26.57 15.47 -46.08
N GLU A 479 25.87 14.41 -46.50
CA GLU A 479 26.46 13.33 -47.29
C GLU A 479 26.89 13.77 -48.71
N ILE A 480 26.11 14.65 -49.35
CA ILE A 480 26.47 15.25 -50.64
C ILE A 480 27.64 16.22 -50.47
N SER A 481 27.69 17.00 -49.39
CA SER A 481 28.77 17.96 -49.12
C SER A 481 30.08 17.28 -48.80
N GLU A 482 30.06 16.19 -48.02
CA GLU A 482 31.24 15.36 -47.75
C GLU A 482 31.72 14.65 -49.01
N LYS A 483 30.82 14.04 -49.79
CA LYS A 483 31.18 13.40 -51.08
C LYS A 483 31.65 14.42 -52.13
N LEU A 484 31.12 15.64 -52.15
CA LEU A 484 31.58 16.71 -53.04
C LEU A 484 32.91 17.29 -52.59
N LEU A 485 33.11 17.49 -51.27
CA LEU A 485 34.38 17.92 -50.70
C LEU A 485 35.47 16.88 -50.98
N ASP A 486 35.21 15.60 -50.75
CA ASP A 486 36.17 14.52 -51.05
C ASP A 486 36.47 14.42 -52.55
N LYS A 487 35.47 14.66 -53.41
CA LYS A 487 35.66 14.63 -54.88
C LYS A 487 36.34 15.88 -55.43
N ILE A 488 36.25 17.01 -54.73
CA ILE A 488 36.96 18.26 -55.05
C ILE A 488 38.40 18.18 -54.51
N LEU A 489 38.59 17.72 -53.27
CA LEU A 489 39.89 17.53 -52.63
C LEU A 489 40.75 16.48 -53.35
N SER A 490 40.15 15.40 -53.84
CA SER A 490 40.85 14.39 -54.67
C SER A 490 41.20 14.86 -56.09
N LYS A 491 40.71 16.03 -56.53
CA LYS A 491 41.02 16.64 -57.83
C LYS A 491 41.97 17.83 -57.76
N ILE A 492 42.36 18.27 -56.56
CA ILE A 492 43.38 19.30 -56.38
C ILE A 492 44.75 18.59 -56.41
N PRO A 493 45.59 18.78 -57.44
CA PRO A 493 46.95 18.26 -57.41
C PRO A 493 47.70 18.95 -56.27
N SER A 494 48.19 18.15 -55.32
CA SER A 494 49.09 18.61 -54.27
C SER A 494 50.27 19.33 -54.92
N LYS A 495 50.41 20.62 -54.64
CA LYS A 495 51.57 21.42 -55.04
C LYS A 495 52.28 21.93 -53.80
#